data_AF-A0A538FL67-F1
#
_entry.id   AF-A0A538FL67-F1
#
_cell.length_a   1.000
_cell.length_b   1.000
_cell.length_c   1.000
_cell.angle_alpha   90.00
_cell.angle_beta   90.00
_cell.angle_gamma   90.00
#
_symmetry.space_group_name_H-M   'P 1'
#
loop_
_entity.id
_entity.type
_entity.pdbx_description
1 polymer ?
#
loop_
_entity_poly.entity_id
_entity_poly.type
_entity_poly.pdbx_seq_one_letter_code
_entity_poly.pdbx_strand_id
1 'polypeptide(L)'
;MSLDEGEITPGAPPRPLGRSTAVMALGTLLSRLTGLGRVVVLAYVLGATRLADSYNLANNTPNMIFDLVLGGVLSATLVPVFVERLVTRDDEEASGAVSAVLTLAAAVLAVASVATAVGAPWVIHLYNALNHTGAARDEQAVATVFLILFAPQVAFYGFAALAEAVLNARRRFAAPKFAPVLNNLVTMAVLLAARATVRGLSLHDARHRTGLLLLLGLGTTAGVALQALVLLPGPRGGAPRRTPVGMDSRLRGRQPGRPPRRAGAGQPDGRGRLRLPVRLPVLPASLRHRRRLAHERPAARAGRALVAA
;
A
#
# COMPACT_ATOMS: atom_id res chain seq x y z
N MET A 1 -24.29 49.81 32.22
CA MET A 1 -23.85 49.20 30.95
C MET A 1 -22.43 48.68 31.19
N SER A 2 -22.33 47.47 31.72
CA SER A 2 -21.09 46.79 32.08
C SER A 2 -20.55 46.07 30.86
N LEU A 3 -19.38 46.49 30.37
CA LEU A 3 -18.68 45.79 29.30
C LEU A 3 -18.05 44.52 29.89
N ASP A 4 -18.52 43.38 29.42
CA ASP A 4 -17.98 42.05 29.68
C ASP A 4 -16.62 41.94 28.98
N GLU A 5 -15.54 42.11 29.73
CA GLU A 5 -14.18 41.88 29.25
C GLU A 5 -13.99 40.36 29.07
N GLY A 6 -14.19 39.90 27.84
CA GLY A 6 -13.93 38.53 27.43
C GLY A 6 -12.47 38.16 27.69
N GLU A 7 -12.25 37.45 28.79
CA GLU A 7 -10.97 36.85 29.18
C GLU A 7 -10.47 35.91 28.07
N ILE A 8 -9.47 36.36 27.31
CA ILE A 8 -8.81 35.55 26.28
C ILE A 8 -7.94 34.52 26.99
N THR A 9 -8.50 33.34 27.27
CA THR A 9 -7.72 32.22 27.80
C THR A 9 -6.65 31.82 26.77
N PRO A 10 -5.35 31.79 27.14
CA PRO A 10 -4.29 31.36 26.24
C PRO A 10 -4.54 29.92 25.79
N GLY A 11 -4.63 29.69 24.48
CA GLY A 11 -4.77 28.36 23.91
C GLY A 11 -3.66 27.44 24.40
N ALA A 12 -4.05 26.24 24.84
CA ALA A 12 -3.11 25.23 25.34
C ALA A 12 -1.92 25.04 24.38
N PRO A 13 -0.68 24.90 24.90
CA PRO A 13 0.51 24.81 24.06
C PRO A 13 0.39 23.61 23.09
N PRO A 14 0.78 23.78 21.82
CA PRO A 14 0.74 22.68 20.85
C PRO A 14 1.58 21.51 21.36
N ARG A 15 0.95 20.34 21.49
CA ARG A 15 1.65 19.09 21.85
C ARG A 15 2.78 18.83 20.83
N PRO A 16 3.95 18.33 21.25
CA PRO A 16 5.11 18.21 20.38
C PRO A 16 4.84 17.23 19.23
N LEU A 17 4.52 17.78 18.05
CA LEU A 17 4.39 17.10 16.76
C LEU A 17 5.74 16.52 16.26
N GLY A 18 6.84 16.80 16.97
CA GLY A 18 8.20 16.46 16.55
C GLY A 18 8.57 14.97 16.68
N ARG A 19 8.12 14.26 17.72
CA ARG A 19 8.60 12.89 17.98
C ARG A 19 8.15 11.87 16.93
N SER A 20 6.87 11.87 16.56
CA SER A 20 6.35 10.96 15.54
C SER A 20 6.90 11.27 14.15
N THR A 21 7.04 12.56 13.81
CA THR A 21 7.61 13.01 12.53
C THR A 21 9.10 12.66 12.42
N ALA A 22 9.86 12.79 13.52
CA ALA A 22 11.27 12.43 13.56
C ALA A 22 11.50 10.92 13.38
N VAL A 23 10.73 10.07 14.08
CA VAL A 23 10.82 8.60 13.91
C VAL A 23 10.48 8.19 12.48
N MET A 24 9.49 8.87 11.89
CA MET A 24 9.06 8.66 10.51
C MET A 24 10.12 9.06 9.49
N ALA A 25 10.80 10.18 9.68
CA ALA A 25 11.89 10.62 8.82
C ALA A 25 13.11 9.71 8.95
N LEU A 26 13.46 9.32 10.19
CA LEU A 26 14.56 8.41 10.47
C LEU A 26 14.36 7.04 9.83
N GLY A 27 13.15 6.47 9.91
CA GLY A 27 12.82 5.21 9.24
C GLY A 27 13.00 5.29 7.72
N THR A 28 12.56 6.38 7.08
CA THR A 28 12.76 6.58 5.64
C THR A 28 14.24 6.72 5.27
N LEU A 29 15.01 7.47 6.05
CA LEU A 29 16.46 7.62 5.84
C LEU A 29 17.19 6.29 6.00
N LEU A 30 16.90 5.52 7.04
CA LEU A 30 17.48 4.19 7.26
C LEU A 30 17.17 3.23 6.12
N SER A 31 15.95 3.22 5.60
CA SER A 31 15.59 2.39 4.44
C SER A 31 16.34 2.78 3.18
N ARG A 32 16.57 4.08 2.97
CA ARG A 32 17.39 4.55 1.84
C ARG A 32 18.86 4.23 2.01
N LEU A 33 19.41 4.43 3.20
CA LEU A 33 20.82 4.13 3.50
C LEU A 33 21.10 2.63 3.41
N THR A 34 20.21 1.78 3.94
CA THR A 34 20.35 0.32 3.84
C THR A 34 20.16 -0.16 2.40
N GLY A 35 19.27 0.48 1.63
CA GLY A 35 19.13 0.22 0.20
C GLY A 35 20.40 0.57 -0.58
N LEU A 36 21.01 1.73 -0.30
CA LEU A 36 22.30 2.10 -0.87
C LEU A 36 23.41 1.13 -0.46
N GLY A 37 23.47 0.76 0.82
CA GLY A 37 24.40 -0.25 1.33
C GLY A 37 24.27 -1.58 0.59
N ARG A 38 23.04 -2.03 0.32
CA ARG A 38 22.78 -3.24 -0.47
C ARG A 38 23.37 -3.14 -1.88
N VAL A 39 23.22 -1.99 -2.55
CA VAL A 39 23.79 -1.76 -3.88
C VAL A 39 25.32 -1.81 -3.83
N VAL A 40 25.95 -1.19 -2.83
CA VAL A 40 27.40 -1.22 -2.65
C VAL A 40 27.92 -2.63 -2.37
N VAL A 41 27.24 -3.39 -1.48
CA VAL A 41 27.60 -4.78 -1.19
C VAL A 41 27.45 -5.65 -2.44
N LEU A 42 26.39 -5.45 -3.22
CA LEU A 42 26.19 -6.17 -4.47
C LEU A 42 27.33 -5.89 -5.46
N ALA A 43 27.68 -4.62 -5.67
CA ALA A 43 28.80 -4.22 -6.52
C ALA A 43 30.15 -4.77 -5.99
N TYR A 44 30.35 -4.80 -4.67
CA TYR A 44 31.56 -5.34 -4.06
C TYR A 44 31.68 -6.88 -4.22
N VAL A 45 30.56 -7.60 -4.06
CA VAL A 45 30.53 -9.07 -4.09
C VAL A 45 30.53 -9.62 -5.51
N LEU A 46 29.66 -9.08 -6.37
CA LEU A 46 29.42 -9.58 -7.72
C LEU A 46 30.17 -8.79 -8.79
N GLY A 47 30.59 -7.55 -8.52
CA GLY A 47 31.26 -6.69 -9.50
C GLY A 47 30.38 -6.30 -10.68
N ALA A 48 31.01 -5.74 -11.72
CA ALA A 48 30.40 -5.56 -13.04
C ALA A 48 30.62 -6.85 -13.87
N THR A 49 29.89 -7.91 -13.53
CA THR A 49 30.04 -9.24 -14.15
C THR A 49 28.71 -9.75 -14.71
N ARG A 50 28.77 -10.71 -15.64
CA ARG A 50 27.58 -11.40 -16.17
C ARG A 50 26.73 -12.07 -15.09
N LEU A 51 27.35 -12.46 -13.96
CA LEU A 51 26.62 -13.00 -12.82
C LEU A 51 25.80 -11.90 -12.12
N ALA A 52 26.38 -10.71 -11.95
CA ALA A 52 25.67 -9.56 -11.42
C ALA A 52 24.48 -9.18 -12.31
N ASP A 53 24.67 -9.20 -13.63
CA ASP A 53 23.62 -8.89 -14.61
C ASP A 53 22.49 -9.93 -14.53
N SER A 54 22.83 -11.23 -14.52
CA SER A 54 21.86 -12.33 -14.35
C SER A 54 21.06 -12.20 -13.06
N TYR A 55 21.75 -11.92 -11.94
CA TYR A 55 21.13 -11.77 -10.63
C TYR A 55 20.21 -10.54 -10.59
N ASN A 56 20.68 -9.38 -11.04
CA ASN A 56 19.91 -8.13 -11.00
C ASN A 56 18.69 -8.20 -11.92
N LEU A 57 18.87 -8.73 -13.14
CA LEU A 57 17.77 -8.94 -14.08
C LEU A 57 16.69 -9.78 -13.42
N ALA A 58 17.05 -10.98 -12.96
CA ALA A 58 16.11 -11.92 -12.35
C ALA A 58 15.47 -11.35 -11.08
N ASN A 59 16.20 -10.64 -10.23
CA ASN A 59 15.69 -10.12 -8.96
C ASN A 59 14.77 -8.89 -9.13
N ASN A 60 14.88 -8.18 -10.25
CA ASN A 60 14.01 -7.05 -10.56
C ASN A 60 12.72 -7.49 -11.28
N THR A 61 12.75 -8.61 -12.02
CA THR A 61 11.58 -9.11 -12.76
C THR A 61 10.33 -9.29 -11.89
N PRO A 62 10.38 -9.87 -10.67
CA PRO A 62 9.18 -10.01 -9.84
C PRO A 62 8.49 -8.68 -9.52
N ASN A 63 9.25 -7.60 -9.33
CA ASN A 63 8.68 -6.27 -9.11
C ASN A 63 7.96 -5.76 -10.37
N MET A 64 8.56 -5.95 -11.55
CA MET A 64 7.92 -5.57 -12.82
C MET A 64 6.62 -6.34 -13.06
N ILE A 65 6.61 -7.65 -12.75
CA ILE A 65 5.39 -8.47 -12.84
C ILE A 65 4.35 -8.00 -11.83
N PHE A 66 4.76 -7.74 -10.59
CA PHE A 66 3.87 -7.21 -9.56
C PHE A 66 3.26 -5.86 -9.98
N ASP A 67 4.06 -4.94 -10.50
CA ASP A 67 3.61 -3.63 -10.98
C ASP A 67 2.65 -3.76 -12.17
N LEU A 68 2.88 -4.71 -13.08
CA LEU A 68 1.97 -5.03 -14.19
C LEU A 68 0.63 -5.58 -13.68
N VAL A 69 0.67 -6.50 -12.72
CA VAL A 69 -0.54 -7.06 -12.09
C VAL A 69 -1.30 -5.97 -11.33
N LEU A 70 -0.58 -5.10 -10.62
CA LEU A 70 -1.15 -3.99 -9.86
C LEU A 70 -1.79 -2.93 -10.77
N GLY A 71 -1.06 -2.47 -11.79
CA GLY A 71 -1.50 -1.45 -12.73
C GLY A 71 -2.56 -1.93 -13.74
N GLY A 72 -2.49 -3.20 -14.16
CA GLY A 72 -3.43 -3.78 -15.12
C GLY A 72 -4.69 -4.33 -14.46
N VAL A 73 -4.54 -5.43 -13.72
CA VAL A 73 -5.66 -6.24 -13.23
C VAL A 73 -6.26 -5.67 -11.94
N LEU A 74 -5.42 -5.27 -10.98
CA LEU A 74 -5.90 -4.85 -9.66
C LEU A 74 -6.43 -3.40 -9.65
N SER A 75 -5.80 -2.46 -10.38
CA SER A 75 -6.22 -1.06 -10.42
C SER A 75 -7.55 -0.84 -11.13
N ALA A 76 -7.90 -1.66 -12.12
CA ALA A 76 -9.12 -1.48 -12.91
C ALA A 76 -10.40 -2.01 -12.23
N THR A 77 -10.28 -2.94 -11.26
CA THR A 77 -11.46 -3.60 -10.64
C THR A 77 -11.44 -3.72 -9.13
N LEU A 78 -10.28 -3.72 -8.45
CA LEU A 78 -10.19 -4.15 -7.04
C LEU A 78 -9.81 -3.05 -6.05
N VAL A 79 -8.95 -2.09 -6.42
CA VAL A 79 -8.49 -1.03 -5.50
C VAL A 79 -9.63 -0.18 -4.91
N PRO A 80 -10.66 0.27 -5.67
CA PRO A 80 -11.75 1.08 -5.12
C PRO A 80 -12.57 0.32 -4.07
N VAL A 81 -12.85 -0.96 -4.33
CA VAL A 81 -13.59 -1.85 -3.41
C VAL A 81 -12.77 -2.15 -2.15
N PHE A 82 -11.44 -2.24 -2.29
CA PHE A 82 -10.50 -2.48 -1.21
C PHE A 82 -10.51 -1.32 -0.20
N VAL A 83 -10.37 -0.07 -0.68
CA VAL A 83 -10.25 1.11 0.18
C VAL A 83 -11.58 1.48 0.82
N GLU A 84 -12.69 1.35 0.11
CA GLU A 84 -14.01 1.75 0.61
C GLU A 84 -14.53 0.85 1.73
N ARG A 85 -14.26 -0.47 1.67
CA ARG A 85 -14.78 -1.45 2.66
C ARG A 85 -13.86 -1.69 3.87
N LEU A 86 -12.55 -1.48 3.75
CA LEU A 86 -11.60 -1.64 4.86
C LEU A 86 -11.66 -0.52 5.90
N VAL A 87 -12.16 0.66 5.51
CA VAL A 87 -12.10 1.88 6.35
C VAL A 87 -13.41 2.10 7.11
N THR A 88 -14.52 1.50 6.70
CA THR A 88 -15.83 2.03 7.08
C THR A 88 -16.61 1.29 8.18
N ARG A 89 -16.49 -0.02 8.43
CA ARG A 89 -17.33 -0.68 9.47
C ARG A 89 -16.69 -1.88 10.20
N ASP A 90 -16.81 -1.88 11.53
CA ASP A 90 -16.61 -3.02 12.45
C ASP A 90 -17.79 -4.02 12.40
N ASP A 91 -18.42 -4.21 11.24
CA ASP A 91 -19.54 -5.15 11.06
C ASP A 91 -19.04 -6.50 10.54
N GLU A 92 -19.62 -7.60 11.02
CA GLU A 92 -19.25 -8.97 10.61
C GLU A 92 -19.34 -9.18 9.09
N GLU A 93 -20.28 -8.52 8.40
CA GLU A 93 -20.40 -8.56 6.93
C GLU A 93 -19.22 -7.86 6.20
N ALA A 94 -18.65 -6.81 6.79
CA ALA A 94 -17.48 -6.14 6.25
C ALA A 94 -16.23 -7.03 6.37
N SER A 95 -16.14 -7.85 7.42
CA SER A 95 -15.03 -8.80 7.61
C SER A 95 -15.01 -9.90 6.54
N GLY A 96 -16.18 -10.39 6.13
CA GLY A 96 -16.31 -11.40 5.05
C GLY A 96 -15.89 -10.86 3.68
N ALA A 97 -16.30 -9.64 3.35
CA ALA A 97 -15.91 -8.99 2.10
C ALA A 97 -14.39 -8.72 2.02
N VAL A 98 -13.78 -8.27 3.12
CA VAL A 98 -12.32 -8.07 3.19
C VAL A 98 -11.57 -9.40 3.05
N SER A 99 -12.03 -10.46 3.72
CA SER A 99 -11.43 -11.79 3.61
C SER A 99 -11.52 -12.35 2.19
N ALA A 100 -12.65 -12.18 1.51
CA ALA A 100 -12.84 -12.62 0.12
C ALA A 100 -11.89 -11.89 -0.83
N VAL A 101 -11.74 -10.57 -0.68
CA VAL A 101 -10.84 -9.78 -1.52
C VAL A 101 -9.37 -10.10 -1.25
N LEU A 102 -8.98 -10.29 0.02
CA LEU A 102 -7.62 -10.73 0.38
C LEU A 102 -7.31 -12.12 -0.18
N THR A 103 -8.28 -13.03 -0.13
CA THR A 103 -8.15 -14.39 -0.68
C THR A 103 -8.01 -14.34 -2.20
N LEU A 104 -8.81 -13.51 -2.88
CA LEU A 104 -8.71 -13.31 -4.32
C LEU A 104 -7.37 -12.69 -4.72
N ALA A 105 -6.93 -11.64 -4.01
CA ALA A 105 -5.64 -11.02 -4.27
C ALA A 105 -4.48 -12.02 -4.05
N ALA A 106 -4.53 -12.79 -2.96
CA ALA A 106 -3.57 -13.86 -2.69
C ALA A 106 -3.57 -14.91 -3.81
N ALA A 107 -4.73 -15.32 -4.30
CA ALA A 107 -4.86 -16.28 -5.40
C ALA A 107 -4.27 -15.74 -6.71
N VAL A 108 -4.60 -14.49 -7.08
CA VAL A 108 -4.05 -13.83 -8.28
C VAL A 108 -2.52 -13.72 -8.18
N LEU A 109 -2.00 -13.30 -7.03
CA LEU A 109 -0.57 -13.18 -6.79
C LEU A 109 0.14 -14.54 -6.80
N ALA A 110 -0.48 -15.58 -6.26
CA ALA A 110 0.04 -16.94 -6.32
C ALA A 110 0.08 -17.46 -7.76
N VAL A 111 -0.98 -17.24 -8.55
CA VAL A 111 -1.02 -17.59 -9.97
C VAL A 111 0.06 -16.82 -10.74
N ALA A 112 0.20 -15.51 -10.50
CA ALA A 112 1.24 -14.70 -11.13
C ALA A 112 2.65 -15.18 -10.77
N SER A 113 2.87 -15.56 -9.51
CA SER A 113 4.13 -16.16 -9.05
C SER A 113 4.43 -17.48 -9.78
N VAL A 114 3.43 -18.38 -9.89
CA VAL A 114 3.61 -19.67 -10.59
C VAL A 114 3.85 -19.42 -12.09
N ALA A 115 3.08 -18.52 -12.70
CA ALA A 115 3.25 -18.14 -14.11
C ALA A 115 4.64 -17.55 -14.38
N THR A 116 5.19 -16.77 -13.44
CA THR A 116 6.56 -16.24 -13.52
C THR A 116 7.60 -17.35 -13.45
N ALA A 117 7.41 -18.33 -12.55
CA ALA A 117 8.31 -19.47 -12.43
C ALA A 117 8.30 -20.35 -13.69
N VAL A 118 7.11 -20.69 -14.19
CA VAL A 118 6.95 -21.49 -15.43
C VAL A 118 7.43 -20.71 -16.65
N GLY A 119 7.18 -19.40 -16.69
CA GLY A 119 7.55 -18.53 -17.79
C GLY A 119 8.99 -18.01 -17.75
N ALA A 120 9.73 -18.31 -16.69
CA ALA A 120 11.12 -17.87 -16.51
C ALA A 120 12.03 -18.07 -17.73
N PRO A 121 12.06 -19.24 -18.42
CA PRO A 121 12.90 -19.41 -19.61
C PRO A 121 12.51 -18.47 -20.75
N TRP A 122 11.20 -18.23 -20.98
CA TRP A 122 10.74 -17.33 -22.04
C TRP A 122 11.04 -15.87 -21.73
N VAL A 123 10.84 -15.46 -20.46
CA VAL A 123 11.15 -14.10 -20.01
C VAL A 123 12.64 -13.82 -20.19
N ILE A 124 13.51 -14.71 -19.70
CA ILE A 124 14.97 -14.55 -19.83
C ILE A 124 15.42 -14.63 -21.28
N HIS A 125 14.82 -15.49 -22.10
CA HIS A 125 15.11 -15.56 -23.52
C HIS A 125 14.78 -14.25 -24.23
N LEU A 126 13.65 -13.61 -23.90
CA LEU A 126 13.27 -12.31 -24.45
C LEU A 126 14.30 -11.22 -24.11
N TYR A 127 14.78 -11.18 -22.86
CA TYR A 127 15.81 -10.21 -22.45
C TYR A 127 17.15 -10.40 -23.18
N ASN A 128 17.50 -11.65 -23.50
CA ASN A 128 18.76 -12.00 -24.14
C ASN A 128 18.62 -12.36 -25.63
N ALA A 129 17.48 -12.06 -26.25
CA ALA A 129 17.15 -12.47 -27.62
C ALA A 129 18.14 -11.94 -28.69
N LEU A 130 18.89 -10.88 -28.37
CA LEU A 130 19.88 -10.28 -29.28
C LEU A 130 21.31 -10.80 -29.06
N ASN A 131 21.57 -11.56 -28.00
CA ASN A 131 22.92 -11.97 -27.59
C ASN A 131 23.14 -13.48 -27.76
N HIS A 132 23.82 -13.88 -28.84
CA HIS A 132 23.97 -15.28 -29.26
C HIS A 132 25.34 -15.92 -28.93
N THR A 133 26.12 -15.33 -28.02
CA THR A 133 27.45 -15.85 -27.65
C THR A 133 27.36 -17.11 -26.76
N GLY A 134 28.41 -17.95 -26.73
CA GLY A 134 28.45 -19.11 -25.83
C GLY A 134 28.30 -18.72 -24.35
N ALA A 135 28.90 -17.60 -23.93
CA ALA A 135 28.72 -17.04 -22.59
C ALA A 135 27.28 -16.60 -22.30
N ALA A 136 26.51 -16.22 -23.32
CA ALA A 136 25.11 -15.85 -23.16
C ALA A 136 24.22 -17.06 -22.81
N ARG A 137 24.60 -18.29 -23.18
CA ARG A 137 23.84 -19.50 -22.81
C ARG A 137 23.96 -19.82 -21.32
N ASP A 138 25.16 -19.74 -20.76
CA ASP A 138 25.37 -19.95 -19.32
C ASP A 138 24.70 -18.84 -18.50
N GLU A 139 24.76 -17.61 -19.00
CA GLU A 139 24.08 -16.45 -18.42
C GLU A 139 22.56 -16.65 -18.40
N GLN A 140 21.97 -17.07 -19.53
CA GLN A 140 20.55 -17.42 -19.62
C GLN A 140 20.18 -18.53 -18.63
N ALA A 141 20.96 -19.62 -18.57
CA ALA A 141 20.68 -20.73 -17.67
C ALA A 141 20.69 -20.30 -16.19
N VAL A 142 21.68 -19.52 -15.77
CA VAL A 142 21.78 -19.01 -14.40
C VAL A 142 20.65 -18.03 -14.10
N ALA A 143 20.38 -17.07 -15.00
CA ALA A 143 19.30 -16.10 -14.83
C ALA A 143 17.92 -16.77 -14.77
N THR A 144 17.67 -17.82 -15.57
CA THR A 144 16.41 -18.59 -15.50
C THR A 144 16.24 -19.25 -14.14
N VAL A 145 17.29 -19.88 -13.60
CA VAL A 145 17.22 -20.49 -12.26
C VAL A 145 16.98 -19.42 -11.19
N PHE A 146 17.68 -18.29 -11.25
CA PHE A 146 17.41 -17.19 -10.32
C PHE A 146 15.98 -16.69 -10.42
N LEU A 147 15.44 -16.51 -11.63
CA LEU A 147 14.07 -16.03 -11.79
C LEU A 147 13.06 -17.04 -11.23
N ILE A 148 13.28 -18.35 -11.38
CA ILE A 148 12.45 -19.37 -10.71
C ILE A 148 12.51 -19.23 -9.19
N LEU A 149 13.71 -19.02 -8.63
CA LEU A 149 13.90 -18.86 -7.18
C LEU A 149 13.35 -17.53 -6.64
N PHE A 150 13.28 -16.49 -7.48
CA PHE A 150 12.74 -15.19 -7.17
C PHE A 150 11.25 -15.05 -7.48
N ALA A 151 10.66 -15.96 -8.26
CA ALA A 151 9.25 -15.93 -8.61
C ALA A 151 8.30 -15.83 -7.39
N PRO A 152 8.54 -16.54 -6.26
CA PRO A 152 7.74 -16.38 -5.04
C PRO A 152 7.69 -14.95 -4.49
N GLN A 153 8.70 -14.11 -4.81
CA GLN A 153 8.73 -12.72 -4.39
C GLN A 153 7.54 -11.92 -4.93
N VAL A 154 6.98 -12.26 -6.10
CA VAL A 154 5.76 -11.62 -6.64
C VAL A 154 4.64 -11.67 -5.61
N ALA A 155 4.42 -12.83 -5.00
CA ALA A 155 3.40 -13.00 -3.98
C ALA A 155 3.74 -12.22 -2.71
N PHE A 156 4.99 -12.29 -2.24
CA PHE A 156 5.43 -11.55 -1.05
C PHE A 156 5.31 -10.03 -1.21
N TYR A 157 5.64 -9.47 -2.38
CA TYR A 157 5.46 -8.05 -2.66
C TYR A 157 4.00 -7.65 -2.60
N GLY A 158 3.10 -8.45 -3.17
CA GLY A 158 1.67 -8.17 -3.07
C GLY A 158 1.13 -8.29 -1.65
N PHE A 159 1.53 -9.31 -0.89
CA PHE A 159 1.17 -9.41 0.53
C PHE A 159 1.69 -8.22 1.35
N ALA A 160 2.94 -7.82 1.12
CA ALA A 160 3.52 -6.65 1.77
C ALA A 160 2.72 -5.39 1.44
N ALA A 161 2.40 -5.14 0.15
CA ALA A 161 1.62 -3.98 -0.27
C ALA A 161 0.22 -3.92 0.36
N LEU A 162 -0.47 -5.07 0.44
CA LEU A 162 -1.79 -5.16 1.09
C LEU A 162 -1.67 -4.88 2.61
N ALA A 163 -0.67 -5.46 3.26
CA ALA A 163 -0.42 -5.24 4.68
C ALA A 163 -0.05 -3.78 4.97
N GLU A 164 0.78 -3.17 4.13
CA GLU A 164 1.12 -1.74 4.20
C GLU A 164 -0.12 -0.87 4.03
N ALA A 165 -1.00 -1.16 3.08
CA ALA A 165 -2.26 -0.42 2.89
C ALA A 165 -3.13 -0.45 4.15
N VAL A 166 -3.30 -1.63 4.78
CA VAL A 166 -4.06 -1.80 6.02
C VAL A 166 -3.40 -1.07 7.20
N LEU A 167 -2.07 -1.18 7.35
CA LEU A 167 -1.33 -0.52 8.42
C LEU A 167 -1.36 1.01 8.27
N ASN A 168 -1.24 1.52 7.05
CA ASN A 168 -1.34 2.94 6.73
C ASN A 168 -2.76 3.47 7.02
N ALA A 169 -3.81 2.74 6.65
CA ALA A 169 -5.20 3.08 6.98
C ALA A 169 -5.41 3.14 8.51
N ARG A 170 -4.74 2.27 9.28
CA ARG A 170 -4.76 2.26 10.75
C ARG A 170 -3.79 3.26 11.40
N ARG A 171 -3.13 4.13 10.63
CA ARG A 171 -2.12 5.09 11.10
C ARG A 171 -0.92 4.45 11.81
N ARG A 172 -0.58 3.19 11.48
CA ARG A 172 0.58 2.45 12.00
C ARG A 172 1.72 2.47 10.98
N PHE A 173 2.54 3.51 11.02
CA PHE A 173 3.51 3.77 9.98
C PHE A 173 4.93 3.22 10.22
N ALA A 174 5.23 2.76 11.44
CA ALA A 174 6.57 2.28 11.77
C ALA A 174 6.91 0.97 11.04
N ALA A 175 6.04 -0.04 11.11
CA ALA A 175 6.29 -1.35 10.50
C ALA A 175 6.51 -1.28 8.97
N PRO A 176 5.65 -0.58 8.18
CA PRO A 176 5.89 -0.37 6.74
C PRO A 176 7.26 0.23 6.42
N LYS A 177 7.74 1.14 7.28
CA LYS A 177 9.01 1.83 7.03
C LYS A 177 10.23 0.99 7.28
N PHE A 178 10.20 0.14 8.30
CA PHE A 178 11.34 -0.70 8.68
C PHE A 178 11.39 -2.04 7.95
N ALA A 179 10.28 -2.50 7.35
CA ALA A 179 10.26 -3.76 6.63
C ALA A 179 11.29 -3.85 5.48
N PRO A 180 11.50 -2.80 4.65
CA PRO A 180 12.56 -2.79 3.64
C PRO A 180 13.98 -2.87 4.21
N VAL A 181 14.21 -2.30 5.40
CA VAL A 181 15.53 -2.39 6.08
C VAL A 181 15.90 -3.85 6.32
N LEU A 182 14.95 -4.64 6.80
CA LEU A 182 15.18 -6.04 7.12
C LEU A 182 15.52 -6.87 5.88
N ASN A 183 14.79 -6.67 4.77
CA ASN A 183 15.11 -7.30 3.49
C ASN A 183 16.51 -6.90 3.00
N ASN A 184 16.86 -5.62 3.08
CA ASN A 184 18.18 -5.14 2.68
C ASN A 184 19.29 -5.78 3.52
N LEU A 185 19.13 -5.87 4.84
CA LEU A 185 20.09 -6.50 5.74
C LEU A 185 20.27 -7.99 5.43
N VAL A 186 19.18 -8.73 5.23
CA VAL A 186 19.24 -10.17 4.87
C VAL A 186 19.92 -10.34 3.52
N THR A 187 19.56 -9.54 2.51
CA THR A 187 20.19 -9.61 1.19
C THR A 187 21.69 -9.32 1.27
N MET A 188 22.11 -8.32 2.03
CA MET A 188 23.53 -8.05 2.26
C MET A 188 24.24 -9.21 2.94
N ALA A 189 23.63 -9.80 3.98
CA ALA A 189 24.19 -10.95 4.68
C ALA A 189 24.36 -12.17 3.74
N VAL A 190 23.37 -12.43 2.87
CA VAL A 190 23.41 -13.51 1.87
C VAL A 190 24.53 -13.29 0.87
N LEU A 191 24.66 -12.07 0.32
CA LEU A 191 25.73 -11.72 -0.62
C LEU A 191 27.12 -11.89 0.02
N LEU A 192 27.30 -11.40 1.26
CA LEU A 192 28.56 -11.53 1.98
C LEU A 192 28.87 -12.99 2.34
N ALA A 193 27.87 -13.78 2.72
CA ALA A 193 28.02 -15.22 2.97
C ALA A 193 28.45 -15.95 1.69
N ALA A 194 27.81 -15.65 0.55
CA ALA A 194 28.21 -16.20 -0.74
C ALA A 194 29.67 -15.86 -1.07
N ARG A 195 30.09 -14.62 -0.84
CA ARG A 195 31.47 -14.16 -1.04
C ARG A 195 32.49 -14.85 -0.12
N ALA A 196 32.09 -15.24 1.09
CA ALA A 196 32.93 -15.97 2.03
C ALA A 196 33.13 -17.44 1.60
N THR A 197 32.13 -18.05 0.94
CA THR A 197 32.22 -19.45 0.48
C THR A 197 33.11 -19.64 -0.75
N VAL A 198 33.18 -18.64 -1.65
CA VAL A 198 33.96 -18.72 -2.90
C VAL A 198 34.80 -17.46 -3.08
N ARG A 199 36.12 -17.63 -3.27
CA ARG A 199 37.02 -16.52 -3.60
C ARG A 199 36.88 -16.17 -5.08
N GLY A 200 36.04 -15.17 -5.37
CA GLY A 200 35.76 -14.67 -6.72
C GLY A 200 34.51 -15.29 -7.30
N LEU A 201 33.35 -14.66 -7.08
CA LEU A 201 32.09 -15.14 -7.65
C LEU A 201 32.09 -14.92 -9.16
N SER A 202 32.09 -16.01 -9.91
CA SER A 202 31.98 -15.99 -11.36
C SER A 202 30.68 -16.64 -11.84
N LEU A 203 30.28 -16.33 -13.08
CA LEU A 203 29.15 -17.00 -13.73
C LEU A 203 29.38 -18.52 -13.80
N HIS A 204 30.63 -18.95 -14.01
CA HIS A 204 31.00 -20.36 -14.03
C HIS A 204 30.76 -21.04 -12.67
N ASP A 205 31.13 -20.39 -11.56
CA ASP A 205 30.87 -20.94 -10.21
C ASP A 205 29.38 -21.06 -9.93
N ALA A 206 28.59 -20.04 -10.29
CA ALA A 206 27.15 -20.11 -10.16
C ALA A 206 26.58 -21.26 -11.00
N ARG A 207 27.03 -21.44 -12.25
CA ARG A 207 26.53 -22.49 -13.14
C ARG A 207 26.78 -23.91 -12.62
N HIS A 208 27.90 -24.14 -11.93
CA HIS A 208 28.37 -25.48 -11.54
C HIS A 208 28.21 -25.79 -10.04
N ARG A 209 27.97 -24.77 -9.19
CA ARG A 209 27.80 -24.93 -7.75
C ARG A 209 26.35 -24.63 -7.36
N THR A 210 25.51 -25.66 -7.33
CA THR A 210 24.09 -25.55 -6.94
C THR A 210 23.92 -24.90 -5.56
N GLY A 211 24.81 -25.17 -4.61
CA GLY A 211 24.77 -24.54 -3.28
C GLY A 211 24.89 -23.01 -3.33
N LEU A 212 25.72 -22.46 -4.22
CA LEU A 212 25.88 -21.01 -4.39
C LEU A 212 24.62 -20.39 -5.02
N LEU A 213 24.04 -21.04 -6.04
CA LEU A 213 22.79 -20.61 -6.66
C LEU A 213 21.64 -20.60 -5.65
N LEU A 214 21.50 -21.66 -4.85
CA LEU A 214 20.45 -21.76 -3.84
C LEU A 214 20.66 -20.74 -2.72
N LEU A 215 21.90 -20.51 -2.28
CA LEU A 215 22.19 -19.49 -1.26
C LEU A 215 21.77 -18.09 -1.75
N LEU A 216 22.19 -17.70 -2.95
CA LEU A 216 21.84 -16.40 -3.51
C LEU A 216 20.34 -16.28 -3.83
N GLY A 217 19.76 -17.32 -4.43
CA GLY A 217 18.35 -17.32 -4.83
C GLY A 217 17.39 -17.38 -3.64
N LEU A 218 17.47 -18.45 -2.85
CA LEU A 218 16.58 -18.65 -1.70
C LEU A 218 16.88 -17.65 -0.58
N GLY A 219 18.14 -17.29 -0.37
CA GLY A 219 18.51 -16.32 0.66
C GLY A 219 17.91 -14.94 0.40
N THR A 220 17.97 -14.45 -0.84
CA THR A 220 17.35 -13.16 -1.19
C THR A 220 15.82 -13.24 -1.14
N THR A 221 15.22 -14.32 -1.63
CA THR A 221 13.76 -14.53 -1.50
C THR A 221 13.32 -14.62 -0.03
N ALA A 222 14.13 -15.22 0.84
CA ALA A 222 13.87 -15.25 2.28
C ALA A 222 13.90 -13.84 2.91
N GLY A 223 14.77 -12.95 2.42
CA GLY A 223 14.78 -11.53 2.82
C GLY A 223 13.46 -10.83 2.50
N VAL A 224 12.94 -11.04 1.29
CA VAL A 224 11.63 -10.50 0.86
C VAL A 224 10.48 -11.13 1.65
N ALA A 225 10.51 -12.44 1.85
CA ALA A 225 9.53 -13.16 2.66
C ALA A 225 9.49 -12.60 4.09
N LEU A 226 10.66 -12.39 4.71
CA LEU A 226 10.77 -11.85 6.06
C LEU A 226 10.24 -10.42 6.15
N GLN A 227 10.52 -9.57 5.15
CA GLN A 227 9.91 -8.25 5.04
C GLN A 227 8.37 -8.34 5.01
N ALA A 228 7.80 -9.23 4.20
CA ALA A 228 6.36 -9.41 4.13
C ALA A 228 5.78 -9.94 5.46
N LEU A 229 6.46 -10.89 6.11
CA LEU A 229 6.04 -11.47 7.39
C LEU A 229 5.99 -10.44 8.52
N VAL A 230 6.93 -9.50 8.58
CA VAL A 230 6.95 -8.44 9.61
C VAL A 230 5.76 -7.49 9.49
N LEU A 231 5.19 -7.37 8.29
CA LEU A 231 4.02 -6.54 8.04
C LEU A 231 2.70 -7.25 8.41
N LEU A 232 2.72 -8.57 8.57
CA LEU A 232 1.54 -9.29 9.02
C LEU A 232 1.17 -8.81 10.43
N PRO A 233 -0.13 -8.57 10.69
CA PRO A 233 -0.60 -8.23 12.03
C PRO A 233 -0.36 -9.42 12.96
N GLY A 234 0.79 -9.44 13.65
CA GLY A 234 1.09 -10.50 14.61
C GLY A 234 0.09 -10.52 15.77
N PRO A 235 -0.01 -11.63 16.52
CA PRO A 235 -0.87 -11.75 17.71
C PRO A 235 -0.50 -10.77 18.84
N ARG A 236 0.59 -10.02 18.70
CA ARG A 236 1.05 -8.98 19.65
C ARG A 236 0.51 -7.59 19.33
N GLY A 237 -0.25 -7.43 18.24
CA GLY A 237 -0.98 -6.22 17.93
C GLY A 237 -2.23 -6.09 18.78
N GLY A 238 -2.09 -6.01 20.11
CA GLY A 238 -3.17 -5.58 20.98
C GLY A 238 -3.85 -4.37 20.36
N ALA A 239 -5.17 -4.44 20.25
CA ALA A 239 -5.98 -3.26 19.98
C ALA A 239 -5.40 -2.11 20.80
N PRO A 240 -5.21 -0.90 20.24
CA PRO A 240 -4.92 0.24 21.08
C PRO A 240 -6.01 0.24 22.14
N ARG A 241 -5.66 0.02 23.41
CA ARG A 241 -6.56 0.30 24.52
C ARG A 241 -7.04 1.69 24.22
N ARG A 242 -8.33 1.82 23.88
CA ARG A 242 -9.01 3.10 23.86
C ARG A 242 -8.84 3.60 25.28
N THR A 243 -7.78 4.34 25.57
CA THR A 243 -7.72 5.15 26.77
C THR A 243 -8.91 6.07 26.62
N PRO A 244 -9.96 5.94 27.46
CA PRO A 244 -11.01 6.93 27.48
C PRO A 244 -10.33 8.16 28.04
N VAL A 245 -9.79 9.01 27.15
CA VAL A 245 -9.26 10.29 27.52
C VAL A 245 -10.47 11.10 27.98
N GLY A 246 -10.53 11.28 29.30
CA GLY A 246 -11.31 12.27 30.04
C GLY A 246 -12.56 12.76 29.33
N MET A 247 -13.65 12.05 29.53
CA MET A 247 -14.98 12.62 29.40
C MET A 247 -15.05 13.79 30.37
N ASP A 248 -15.12 15.01 29.84
CA ASP A 248 -15.27 16.24 30.61
C ASP A 248 -16.38 16.06 31.66
N SER A 249 -15.99 16.05 32.94
CA SER A 249 -16.92 16.07 34.07
C SER A 249 -17.56 17.44 34.30
N ARG A 250 -17.30 18.42 33.42
CA ARG A 250 -17.81 19.80 33.55
C ARG A 250 -19.21 20.04 32.97
N LEU A 251 -19.95 18.98 32.58
CA LEU A 251 -21.37 19.08 32.19
C LEU A 251 -22.33 18.29 33.10
N ARG A 252 -21.93 17.92 34.33
CA ARG A 252 -22.85 17.43 35.37
C ARG A 252 -23.40 18.57 36.24
N GLY A 253 -24.03 19.56 35.61
CA GLY A 253 -24.55 20.74 36.31
C GLY A 253 -25.81 21.38 35.72
N ARG A 254 -26.47 20.77 34.74
CA ARG A 254 -27.79 21.24 34.28
C ARG A 254 -28.78 20.09 34.32
N GLN A 255 -29.65 20.11 35.31
CA GLN A 255 -30.92 19.39 35.26
C GLN A 255 -31.68 19.85 34.00
N PRO A 256 -32.03 18.98 33.05
CA PRO A 256 -33.11 19.27 32.14
C PRO A 256 -34.40 19.22 32.97
N GLY A 257 -35.11 20.35 33.01
CA GLY A 257 -36.36 20.48 33.75
C GLY A 257 -37.37 19.37 33.42
N ARG A 258 -38.22 19.10 34.41
CA ARG A 258 -39.35 18.17 34.35
C ARG A 258 -40.05 18.18 32.97
N PRO A 259 -40.41 17.03 32.40
CA PRO A 259 -41.26 17.02 31.22
C PRO A 259 -42.59 17.70 31.56
N PRO A 260 -43.14 18.58 30.70
CA PRO A 260 -44.49 19.08 30.88
C PRO A 260 -45.45 17.88 30.87
N ARG A 261 -46.34 17.87 31.87
CA ARG A 261 -47.45 16.93 31.99
C ARG A 261 -48.16 16.82 30.65
N ARG A 262 -48.37 15.57 30.20
CA ARG A 262 -49.24 15.23 29.07
C ARG A 262 -50.61 15.89 29.28
N ALA A 263 -50.87 16.94 28.52
CA ALA A 263 -52.23 17.44 28.33
C ALA A 263 -52.89 16.59 27.25
N GLY A 264 -54.02 15.99 27.60
CA GLY A 264 -55.07 15.57 26.68
C GLY A 264 -54.70 14.47 25.69
N ALA A 265 -54.96 13.23 26.06
CA ALA A 265 -55.35 12.22 25.08
C ALA A 265 -56.62 12.73 24.38
N GLY A 266 -56.50 13.06 23.10
CA GLY A 266 -57.65 13.37 22.26
C GLY A 266 -58.52 12.13 22.11
N GLN A 267 -59.73 12.21 22.65
CA GLN A 267 -60.86 11.32 22.39
C GLN A 267 -61.07 11.18 20.87
N PRO A 268 -61.24 9.97 20.32
CA PRO A 268 -61.54 9.81 18.89
C PRO A 268 -62.99 10.23 18.62
N ASP A 269 -63.18 11.17 17.68
CA ASP A 269 -64.49 11.54 17.16
C ASP A 269 -64.91 10.57 16.05
N GLY A 270 -66.20 10.20 16.02
CA GLY A 270 -66.79 9.04 15.33
C GLY A 270 -66.84 9.11 13.80
N ARG A 271 -65.88 9.72 13.13
CA ARG A 271 -65.79 9.78 11.66
C ARG A 271 -64.34 9.57 11.21
N GLY A 272 -63.98 8.31 10.97
CA GLY A 272 -62.64 7.84 10.64
C GLY A 272 -61.93 8.60 9.50
N ARG A 273 -61.22 9.67 9.85
CA ARG A 273 -60.23 10.33 8.97
C ARG A 273 -58.97 10.65 9.76
N LEU A 274 -57.94 9.84 9.52
CA LEU A 274 -56.56 10.05 10.00
C LEU A 274 -55.96 11.30 9.33
N ARG A 275 -55.64 12.33 10.13
CA ARG A 275 -54.84 13.48 9.67
C ARG A 275 -53.35 13.16 9.87
N LEU A 276 -52.65 12.81 8.80
CA LEU A 276 -51.20 12.70 8.76
C LEU A 276 -50.57 14.11 8.71
N PRO A 277 -49.63 14.47 9.59
CA PRO A 277 -48.88 15.71 9.46
C PRO A 277 -47.78 15.54 8.40
N VAL A 278 -48.06 15.94 7.16
CA VAL A 278 -47.03 16.06 6.11
C VAL A 278 -46.19 17.30 6.40
N ARG A 279 -44.99 17.11 6.96
CA ARG A 279 -43.94 18.15 6.97
C ARG A 279 -43.14 18.04 5.67
N LEU A 280 -43.37 18.99 4.76
CA LEU A 280 -42.50 19.19 3.59
C LEU A 280 -41.12 19.73 4.05
N PRO A 281 -40.00 19.20 3.55
CA PRO A 281 -38.68 19.74 3.82
C PRO A 281 -38.51 21.10 3.12
N VAL A 282 -38.16 22.12 3.90
CA VAL A 282 -37.80 23.45 3.40
C VAL A 282 -36.45 23.36 2.69
N LEU A 283 -36.45 23.58 1.37
CA LEU A 283 -35.24 23.65 0.54
C LEU A 283 -34.38 24.89 0.94
N PRO A 284 -33.06 24.74 1.13
CA PRO A 284 -32.17 25.86 1.45
C PRO A 284 -32.01 26.82 0.25
N ALA A 285 -31.97 28.12 0.55
CA ALA A 285 -32.00 29.23 -0.41
C ALA A 285 -30.75 29.38 -1.31
N SER A 286 -29.75 28.51 -1.20
CA SER A 286 -28.47 28.63 -1.93
C SER A 286 -28.49 28.16 -3.38
N LEU A 287 -29.62 27.64 -3.89
CA LEU A 287 -29.74 27.12 -5.27
C LEU A 287 -30.45 28.06 -6.26
N ARG A 288 -30.82 29.29 -5.87
CA ARG A 288 -31.45 30.26 -6.79
C ARG A 288 -30.48 31.02 -7.71
N HIS A 289 -29.16 30.94 -7.47
CA HIS A 289 -28.20 31.81 -8.17
C HIS A 289 -27.47 31.23 -9.38
N ARG A 290 -27.68 29.95 -9.75
CA ARG A 290 -26.96 29.29 -10.86
C ARG A 290 -27.77 28.99 -12.12
N ARG A 291 -28.92 29.66 -12.32
CA ARG A 291 -29.76 29.51 -13.54
C ARG A 291 -29.71 30.70 -14.51
N ARG A 292 -28.75 31.61 -14.38
CA ARG A 292 -28.63 32.84 -15.20
C ARG A 292 -27.31 32.98 -15.98
N LEU A 293 -26.66 31.87 -16.36
CA LEU A 293 -25.44 31.90 -17.20
C LEU A 293 -25.44 30.83 -18.31
N ALA A 294 -26.62 30.45 -18.84
CA ALA A 294 -26.73 29.47 -19.93
C ALA A 294 -27.34 30.06 -21.22
N HIS A 295 -27.29 31.38 -21.39
CA HIS A 295 -27.62 32.03 -22.65
C HIS A 295 -26.63 33.16 -22.89
N GLU A 296 -25.54 32.84 -23.59
CA GLU A 296 -24.91 33.75 -24.57
C GLU A 296 -23.88 32.96 -25.38
N ARG A 297 -24.26 32.57 -26.60
CA ARG A 297 -23.33 32.41 -27.72
C ARG A 297 -23.23 33.78 -28.39
N PRO A 298 -22.07 34.14 -28.93
CA PRO A 298 -22.08 34.58 -30.32
C PRO A 298 -20.98 33.93 -31.16
N ALA A 299 -21.35 33.77 -32.42
CA ALA A 299 -20.51 33.34 -33.52
C ALA A 299 -19.52 34.45 -33.93
N ALA A 300 -18.31 34.07 -34.34
CA ALA A 300 -17.52 34.86 -35.29
C ALA A 300 -16.60 33.94 -36.10
N ARG A 301 -16.79 34.02 -37.41
CA ARG A 301 -15.97 33.47 -38.50
C ARG A 301 -14.64 34.23 -38.63
N ALA A 302 -13.58 33.49 -38.95
CA ALA A 302 -12.54 33.78 -39.97
C ALA A 302 -11.36 32.83 -39.64
N GLY A 303 -10.78 32.03 -40.51
CA GLY A 303 -10.65 32.13 -41.96
C GLY A 303 -9.16 32.01 -42.28
N ARG A 304 -8.77 30.95 -43.02
CA ARG A 304 -7.51 30.73 -43.74
C ARG A 304 -6.25 30.39 -42.90
N ALA A 305 -5.71 29.19 -43.10
CA ALA A 305 -4.62 28.98 -44.07
C ALA A 305 -4.32 27.47 -44.22
N LEU A 306 -4.69 26.96 -45.39
CA LEU A 306 -4.04 25.83 -46.07
C LEU A 306 -2.65 26.32 -46.52
N VAL A 307 -1.58 25.56 -46.35
CA VAL A 307 -0.52 25.33 -47.38
C VAL A 307 0.36 24.16 -46.92
N ALA A 308 0.59 23.27 -47.88
CA ALA A 308 1.43 22.09 -47.84
C ALA A 308 2.93 22.40 -47.71
N ALA A 309 3.66 21.51 -47.04
CA ALA A 309 4.94 20.94 -47.46
C ALA A 309 5.21 19.69 -46.62
#